data_AF-A0A2I1FXW9-F1
#
_entry.id   AF-A0A2I1FXW9-F1
#
_cell.length_a   1.000
_cell.length_b   1.000
_cell.length_c   1.000
_cell.angle_alpha   90.00
_cell.angle_beta   90.00
_cell.angle_gamma   90.00
#
_symmetry.space_group_name_H-M   'P 1'
#
loop_
_entity.id
_entity.type
_entity.pdbx_description
1 polymer ?
#
loop_
_entity_poly.entity_id
_entity_poly.type
_entity_poly.pdbx_seq_one_letter_code
_entity_poly.pdbx_strand_id
1 'polypeptide(L)'
;MSQTAVFTIPLTIIPMITDSRFECNICGKLFKKRGELTRHLNVVAKYNSLHSDLDTLPENTIHQFKVILVHYIRKRLPKEYRQLGKQTVSIPTTESQFYAVFKNHIHYYSVTKDIYKCIFCGDSSNQVLSNILEMQG
;
A
#
# COMPACT_ATOMS: atom_id res chain seq x y z
N MET A 1 -64.23 15.54 0.53
CA MET A 1 -63.69 14.44 1.36
C MET A 1 -62.22 14.31 1.00
N SER A 2 -61.34 14.93 1.77
CA SER A 2 -59.90 14.97 1.47
C SER A 2 -59.19 13.93 2.32
N GLN A 3 -58.53 12.96 1.68
CA GLN A 3 -57.69 11.98 2.36
C GLN A 3 -56.24 12.48 2.34
N THR A 4 -55.68 12.79 3.50
CA THR A 4 -54.25 13.06 3.69
C THR A 4 -53.59 11.74 4.06
N ALA A 5 -52.71 11.24 3.19
CA ALA A 5 -51.87 10.09 3.52
C ALA A 5 -50.60 10.57 4.25
N VAL A 6 -50.45 10.18 5.50
CA VAL A 6 -49.23 10.42 6.29
C VAL A 6 -48.35 9.18 6.14
N PHE A 7 -47.29 9.27 5.36
CA PHE A 7 -46.28 8.20 5.27
C PHE A 7 -45.21 8.43 6.33
N THR A 8 -45.35 7.78 7.48
CA THR A 8 -44.29 7.65 8.47
C THR A 8 -43.26 6.64 7.98
N ILE A 9 -42.06 7.12 7.64
CA ILE A 9 -40.90 6.25 7.40
C ILE A 9 -40.41 5.78 8.78
N PRO A 10 -40.31 4.47 9.06
CA PRO A 10 -39.66 4.02 10.27
C PRO A 10 -38.16 4.31 10.15
N LEU A 11 -37.68 5.28 10.93
CA LEU A 11 -36.26 5.49 11.21
C LEU A 11 -35.74 4.28 12.01
N THR A 12 -35.45 3.19 11.32
CA THR A 12 -34.53 2.18 11.86
C THR A 12 -33.12 2.76 11.73
N ILE A 13 -32.71 3.46 12.79
CA ILE A 13 -31.30 3.76 13.08
C ILE A 13 -30.62 2.40 13.26
N ILE A 14 -30.07 1.86 12.17
CA ILE A 14 -29.02 0.84 12.27
C ILE A 14 -27.87 1.55 13.01
N PRO A 15 -27.30 0.98 14.07
CA PRO A 15 -26.10 1.55 14.66
C PRO A 15 -25.08 1.60 13.54
N MET A 16 -24.71 2.80 13.10
CA MET A 16 -23.47 3.00 12.39
C MET A 16 -22.39 2.59 13.39
N ILE A 17 -21.99 1.33 13.35
CA ILE A 17 -20.78 0.86 14.00
C ILE A 17 -19.71 1.67 13.30
N THR A 18 -19.33 2.80 13.90
CA THR A 18 -18.12 3.52 13.53
C THR A 18 -17.04 2.48 13.67
N ASP A 19 -16.59 2.00 12.52
CA ASP A 19 -15.64 0.93 12.40
C ASP A 19 -14.30 1.48 12.89
N SER A 20 -14.14 1.49 14.21
CA SER A 20 -12.99 2.05 14.91
C SER A 20 -11.81 1.09 14.79
N ARG A 21 -11.52 0.69 13.55
CA ARG A 21 -10.32 -0.04 13.19
C ARG A 21 -9.17 0.95 13.10
N PHE A 22 -8.01 0.53 13.57
CA PHE A 22 -6.78 1.30 13.53
C PHE A 22 -5.99 0.89 12.29
N GLU A 23 -5.66 1.85 11.43
CA GLU A 23 -4.95 1.60 10.17
C GLU A 23 -3.43 1.79 10.34
N CYS A 24 -2.65 0.91 9.72
CA CYS A 24 -1.21 1.10 9.55
C CYS A 24 -0.94 2.05 8.39
N ASN A 25 -0.25 3.16 8.65
CA ASN A 25 0.14 4.15 7.63
C ASN A 25 1.18 3.64 6.61
N ILE A 26 1.87 2.54 6.89
CA ILE A 26 2.88 1.97 6.00
C ILE A 26 2.25 0.99 5.00
N CYS A 27 1.33 0.14 5.47
CA CYS A 27 0.76 -0.95 4.65
C CYS A 27 -0.77 -0.93 4.46
N GLY A 28 -1.49 -0.02 5.11
CA GLY A 28 -2.95 0.09 5.06
C GLY A 28 -3.70 -1.03 5.79
N LYS A 29 -3.00 -1.87 6.56
CA LYS A 29 -3.64 -2.97 7.30
C LYS A 29 -4.47 -2.42 8.47
N LEU A 30 -5.70 -2.92 8.59
CA LEU A 30 -6.64 -2.57 9.65
C LEU A 30 -6.53 -3.52 10.85
N PHE A 31 -6.56 -2.95 12.06
CA PHE A 31 -6.46 -3.66 13.34
C PHE A 31 -7.67 -3.35 14.23
N LYS A 32 -8.11 -4.32 15.03
CA LYS A 32 -9.25 -4.14 15.94
C LYS A 32 -8.86 -3.36 17.21
N LYS A 33 -7.60 -3.46 17.62
CA LYS A 33 -7.09 -2.83 18.84
C LYS A 33 -5.87 -1.97 18.56
N ARG A 34 -5.75 -0.84 19.26
CA ARG A 34 -4.58 0.06 19.17
C ARG A 34 -3.27 -0.66 19.52
N GLY A 35 -3.25 -1.50 20.54
CA GLY A 35 -2.05 -2.27 20.92
C GLY A 35 -1.56 -3.23 19.82
N GLU A 36 -2.47 -3.78 19.01
CA GLU A 36 -2.10 -4.61 17.86
C GLU A 36 -1.41 -3.78 16.77
N LEU A 37 -1.94 -2.59 16.49
CA LEU A 37 -1.30 -1.63 15.59
C LEU A 37 0.07 -1.20 16.11
N THR A 38 0.20 -0.83 17.39
CA THR A 38 1.49 -0.41 17.97
C THR A 38 2.55 -1.51 17.84
N ARG A 39 2.20 -2.76 18.19
CA ARG A 39 3.12 -3.89 18.02
C ARG A 39 3.51 -4.09 16.55
N HIS A 40 2.55 -3.96 15.64
CA HIS A 40 2.82 -4.05 14.21
C HIS A 40 3.78 -2.95 13.72
N LEU A 41 3.55 -1.70 14.10
CA LEU A 41 4.40 -0.56 13.72
C LEU A 41 5.83 -0.74 14.23
N ASN A 42 6.03 -1.23 15.46
CA ASN A 42 7.38 -1.49 16.00
C ASN A 42 8.14 -2.51 15.16
N VAL A 43 7.46 -3.57 14.69
CA VAL A 43 8.07 -4.58 13.83
C VAL A 43 8.41 -4.00 12.45
N VAL A 44 7.47 -3.26 11.85
CA VAL A 44 7.66 -2.67 10.52
C VAL A 44 8.74 -1.57 10.54
N ALA A 45 8.79 -0.75 11.59
CA ALA A 45 9.79 0.30 11.75
C ALA A 45 11.21 -0.28 11.69
N LYS A 46 11.44 -1.43 12.34
CA LYS A 46 12.74 -2.12 12.31
C LYS A 46 13.25 -2.35 10.87
N TYR A 47 12.37 -2.70 9.93
CA TYR A 47 12.75 -2.96 8.53
C TYR A 47 13.03 -1.70 7.71
N ASN A 48 12.60 -0.53 8.20
CA ASN A 48 12.81 0.75 7.51
C ASN A 48 13.90 1.61 8.17
N SER A 49 14.41 1.18 9.32
CA SER A 49 15.50 1.86 10.06
C SER A 49 16.89 1.25 9.85
N LEU A 50 16.97 -0.03 9.45
CA LEU A 50 18.21 -0.82 9.53
C LEU A 50 18.79 -1.17 8.14
N HIS A 51 19.27 -0.18 7.39
CA HIS A 51 20.09 -0.44 6.19
C HIS A 51 21.13 0.67 6.01
N SER A 52 22.06 0.76 6.94
CA SER A 52 23.24 1.64 6.84
C SER A 52 24.27 1.13 5.83
N ASP A 53 24.20 -0.16 5.50
CA ASP A 53 25.21 -0.86 4.69
C ASP A 53 24.91 -0.81 3.19
N LEU A 54 23.77 -0.21 2.78
CA LEU A 54 23.43 -0.05 1.37
C LEU A 54 24.03 1.23 0.79
N ASP A 55 24.65 1.10 -0.38
CA ASP A 55 25.18 2.23 -1.12
C ASP A 55 24.12 3.29 -1.36
N THR A 56 24.46 4.54 -1.07
CA THR A 56 23.62 5.68 -1.41
C THR A 56 23.63 5.86 -2.93
N LEU A 57 22.49 5.61 -3.57
CA LEU A 57 22.35 5.75 -5.02
C LEU A 57 22.11 7.22 -5.40
N PRO A 58 22.67 7.69 -6.54
CA PRO A 58 22.32 8.98 -7.10
C PRO A 58 20.83 9.10 -7.41
N GLU A 59 20.25 10.27 -7.20
CA GLU A 59 18.81 10.52 -7.42
C GLU A 59 18.36 10.18 -8.84
N ASN A 60 19.17 10.51 -9.85
CA ASN A 60 18.88 10.15 -11.24
C ASN A 60 18.78 8.63 -11.43
N THR A 61 19.62 7.83 -10.76
CA THR A 61 19.56 6.36 -10.83
C THR A 61 18.25 5.83 -10.25
N ILE A 62 17.80 6.41 -9.13
CA ILE A 62 16.53 6.06 -8.50
C ILE A 62 15.36 6.41 -9.44
N HIS A 63 15.38 7.61 -10.03
CA HIS A 63 14.36 8.05 -10.98
C HIS A 63 14.29 7.14 -12.22
N GLN A 64 15.42 6.82 -12.85
CA GLN A 64 15.45 5.90 -13.99
C GLN A 64 14.88 4.52 -13.62
N PHE A 65 15.19 4.02 -12.43
CA PHE A 65 14.65 2.76 -11.95
C PHE A 65 13.12 2.82 -11.74
N LYS A 66 12.57 3.92 -11.19
CA LYS A 66 11.12 4.15 -11.12
C LYS A 66 10.45 4.13 -12.50
N VAL A 67 11.05 4.80 -13.50
CA VAL A 67 10.54 4.80 -14.88
C VAL A 67 10.50 3.38 -15.46
N ILE A 68 11.56 2.59 -15.25
CA ILE A 68 11.61 1.18 -15.67
C ILE A 68 10.50 0.37 -15.00
N LEU A 69 10.36 0.48 -13.68
CA LEU A 69 9.29 -0.19 -12.92
C LEU A 69 7.90 0.12 -13.50
N VAL A 70 7.59 1.39 -13.71
CA VAL A 70 6.30 1.85 -14.25
C VAL A 70 6.07 1.31 -15.66
N HIS A 71 7.09 1.32 -16.52
CA HIS A 71 7.01 0.76 -17.86
C HIS A 71 6.61 -0.73 -17.83
N TYR A 72 7.28 -1.53 -16.99
CA TYR A 72 6.98 -2.95 -16.87
C TYR A 72 5.60 -3.23 -16.28
N ILE A 73 5.20 -2.46 -15.26
CA ILE A 73 3.86 -2.54 -14.66
C ILE A 73 2.78 -2.25 -15.71
N ARG A 74 2.90 -1.13 -16.45
CA ARG A 74 1.93 -0.76 -17.50
C ARG A 74 1.87 -1.77 -18.64
N LYS A 75 3.03 -2.30 -19.07
CA LYS A 75 3.10 -3.34 -20.10
C LYS A 75 2.42 -4.64 -19.67
N ARG A 76 2.55 -5.01 -18.41
CA ARG A 76 1.90 -6.19 -17.83
C ARG A 76 0.46 -5.93 -17.39
N LEU A 77 0.03 -4.67 -17.22
CA LEU A 77 -1.32 -4.29 -16.79
C LEU A 77 -2.15 -3.50 -17.88
N PRO A 78 -2.36 -3.99 -19.12
CA PRO A 78 -3.27 -3.37 -20.11
C PRO A 78 -4.76 -3.23 -19.68
N LYS A 79 -5.32 -2.01 -19.79
CA LYS A 79 -6.66 -1.48 -19.44
C LYS A 79 -7.89 -2.40 -19.19
N GLU A 80 -7.93 -3.63 -19.68
CA GLU A 80 -9.06 -4.59 -19.55
C GLU A 80 -9.02 -5.40 -18.23
N TYR A 81 -8.21 -4.98 -17.24
CA TYR A 81 -7.88 -5.70 -15.99
C TYR A 81 -9.02 -6.10 -15.05
N ARG A 82 -10.26 -5.74 -15.34
CA ARG A 82 -11.39 -5.94 -14.40
C ARG A 82 -11.67 -7.41 -14.06
N GLN A 83 -11.00 -8.40 -14.66
CA GLN A 83 -11.30 -9.83 -14.47
C GLN A 83 -10.13 -10.73 -14.10
N LEU A 84 -8.90 -10.22 -13.93
CA LEU A 84 -7.75 -11.08 -13.66
C LEU A 84 -7.37 -11.05 -12.17
N GLY A 85 -7.24 -12.24 -11.57
CA GLY A 85 -6.74 -12.43 -10.22
C GLY A 85 -5.29 -11.93 -10.04
N LYS A 86 -4.63 -12.33 -8.95
CA LYS A 86 -3.28 -11.83 -8.60
C LYS A 86 -2.32 -11.82 -9.81
N GLN A 87 -1.84 -10.63 -10.15
CA GLN A 87 -0.82 -10.43 -11.19
C GLN A 87 0.56 -10.30 -10.57
N THR A 88 1.57 -10.81 -11.27
CA THR A 88 2.98 -10.71 -10.87
C THR A 88 3.79 -10.14 -12.02
N VAL A 89 4.61 -9.13 -11.72
CA VAL A 89 5.62 -8.57 -12.61
C VAL A 89 6.98 -8.84 -12.00
N SER A 90 7.90 -9.35 -12.79
CA SER A 90 9.28 -9.63 -12.38
C SER A 90 10.23 -8.76 -13.19
N ILE A 91 11.13 -8.07 -12.51
CA ILE A 91 12.19 -7.30 -13.13
C ILE A 91 13.51 -7.60 -12.39
N PRO A 92 14.65 -7.60 -13.10
CA PRO A 92 15.94 -7.61 -12.44
C PRO A 92 16.14 -6.28 -11.69
N THR A 93 16.54 -6.36 -10.43
CA THR A 93 16.82 -5.20 -9.57
C THR A 93 17.90 -5.57 -8.58
N THR A 94 18.75 -4.62 -8.19
CA THR A 94 19.62 -4.77 -7.03
C THR A 94 18.87 -4.47 -5.74
N GLU A 95 19.42 -4.92 -4.61
CA GLU A 95 18.88 -4.60 -3.28
C GLU A 95 18.84 -3.09 -3.04
N SER A 96 19.93 -2.36 -3.34
CA SER A 96 20.02 -0.91 -3.18
C SER A 96 18.97 -0.16 -4.01
N GLN A 97 18.69 -0.62 -5.25
CA GLN A 97 17.66 -0.03 -6.11
C GLN A 97 16.26 -0.20 -5.51
N PHE A 98 15.94 -1.43 -5.06
CA PHE A 98 14.65 -1.72 -4.43
C PHE A 98 14.48 -0.90 -3.15
N TYR A 99 15.47 -0.93 -2.27
CA TYR A 99 15.42 -0.22 -1.00
C TYR A 99 15.31 1.29 -1.21
N ALA A 100 16.09 1.87 -2.13
CA ALA A 100 16.05 3.32 -2.38
C ALA A 100 14.66 3.83 -2.82
N VAL A 101 13.91 3.03 -3.58
CA VAL A 101 12.54 3.38 -4.01
C VAL A 101 11.52 3.11 -2.91
N PHE A 102 11.61 1.98 -2.22
CA PHE A 102 10.57 1.51 -1.29
C PHE A 102 10.90 1.73 0.19
N LYS A 103 11.98 2.44 0.51
CA LYS A 103 12.29 2.84 1.89
C LYS A 103 11.07 3.50 2.53
N ASN A 104 10.85 3.24 3.80
CA ASN A 104 9.66 3.63 4.58
C ASN A 104 8.36 2.89 4.22
N HIS A 105 8.37 2.02 3.21
CA HIS A 105 7.21 1.21 2.80
C HIS A 105 7.43 -0.30 2.92
N ILE A 106 8.57 -0.73 3.49
CA ILE A 106 8.91 -2.14 3.65
C ILE A 106 8.09 -2.73 4.81
N HIS A 107 7.27 -3.74 4.52
CA HIS A 107 6.48 -4.45 5.52
C HIS A 107 7.26 -5.59 6.18
N TYR A 108 8.18 -6.22 5.44
CA TYR A 108 8.96 -7.37 5.90
C TYR A 108 10.26 -7.51 5.12
N TYR A 109 11.32 -7.90 5.80
CA TYR A 109 12.60 -8.31 5.21
C TYR A 109 13.07 -9.63 5.82
N SER A 110 13.61 -10.52 4.98
CA SER A 110 14.16 -11.83 5.36
C SER A 110 15.62 -11.94 4.92
N VAL A 111 16.57 -11.75 5.83
CA VAL A 111 18.02 -11.90 5.55
C VAL A 111 18.32 -13.28 4.95
N THR A 112 17.77 -14.34 5.51
CA THR A 112 18.04 -15.72 5.06
C THR A 112 17.52 -16.05 3.67
N LYS A 113 16.52 -15.30 3.19
CA LYS A 113 15.93 -15.52 1.86
C LYS A 113 16.29 -14.41 0.88
N ASP A 114 16.92 -13.35 1.38
CA ASP A 114 17.13 -12.08 0.70
C ASP A 114 15.86 -11.55 0.01
N ILE A 115 14.76 -11.49 0.78
CA ILE A 115 13.45 -11.04 0.27
C ILE A 115 12.95 -9.84 1.04
N TYR A 116 12.68 -8.77 0.30
CA TYR A 116 11.85 -7.65 0.73
C TYR A 116 10.40 -7.85 0.33
N LYS A 117 9.50 -7.42 1.20
CA LYS A 117 8.07 -7.43 0.93
C LYS A 117 7.46 -6.10 1.33
N CYS A 118 6.92 -5.38 0.36
CA CYS A 118 6.02 -4.26 0.56
C CYS A 118 4.58 -4.74 0.40
N ILE A 119 3.66 -4.16 1.16
CA ILE A 119 2.24 -4.47 1.08
C ILE A 119 1.50 -3.13 1.06
N PHE A 120 0.66 -2.94 0.05
CA PHE A 120 -0.20 -1.76 -0.07
C PHE A 120 -1.64 -2.26 -0.09
N CYS A 121 -2.42 -1.86 0.91
CA CYS A 121 -3.83 -2.23 1.05
C CYS A 121 -4.68 -0.99 1.32
N GLY A 122 -5.99 -1.09 1.10
CA GLY A 122 -6.94 0.00 1.33
C GLY A 122 -7.16 0.91 0.12
N ASP A 123 -8.11 1.83 0.25
CA ASP A 123 -8.58 2.68 -0.85
C ASP A 123 -7.50 3.66 -1.34
N SER A 124 -6.56 4.02 -0.47
CA SER A 124 -5.42 4.91 -0.77
C SER A 124 -4.20 4.17 -1.35
N SER A 125 -4.21 2.84 -1.44
CA SER A 125 -3.05 2.04 -1.85
C SER A 125 -2.50 2.42 -3.24
N ASN A 126 -3.39 2.65 -4.21
CA ASN A 126 -3.02 3.08 -5.55
C ASN A 126 -2.39 4.48 -5.53
N GLN A 127 -2.91 5.40 -4.71
CA GLN A 127 -2.35 6.75 -4.58
C GLN A 127 -0.95 6.71 -3.94
N VAL A 128 -0.77 5.91 -2.89
CA VAL A 128 0.54 5.72 -2.25
C VAL A 128 1.54 5.18 -3.25
N LEU A 129 1.17 4.14 -4.00
CA LEU A 129 2.05 3.56 -5.01
C LEU A 129 2.37 4.57 -6.13
N SER A 130 1.38 5.36 -6.56
CA SER A 130 1.56 6.43 -7.56
C SER A 130 2.56 7.47 -7.08
N ASN A 131 2.49 7.86 -5.80
CA ASN A 131 3.40 8.83 -5.19
C ASN A 131 4.83 8.27 -5.08
N ILE A 132 4.99 7.01 -4.65
CA ILE A 132 6.30 6.34 -4.53
C ILE A 132 6.99 6.28 -5.90
N LEU A 133 6.24 5.88 -6.93
CA LEU A 133 6.75 5.68 -8.28
C LEU A 133 6.77 6.97 -9.12
N GLU A 134 6.38 8.12 -8.55
CA GLU A 134 6.26 9.40 -9.26
C GLU A 134 5.46 9.28 -10.55
N MET A 135 4.43 8.43 -10.54
CA MET A 135 3.54 8.26 -11.68
C MET A 135 2.67 9.51 -11.78
N GLN A 136 3.05 10.44 -12.66
CA GLN A 136 2.13 11.48 -13.11
C GLN A 136 0.98 10.79 -13.88
N GLY A 137 -0.25 11.16 -13.53
CA GLY A 137 -1.50 10.61 -14.07
C GLY A 137 -1.66 10.85 -15.56
#